data_AF-A0A3B1C5Z2-F1
#
_entry.id   AF-A0A3B1C5Z2-F1
#
_cell.length_a   1.000
_cell.length_b   1.000
_cell.length_c   1.000
_cell.angle_alpha   90.00
_cell.angle_beta   90.00
_cell.angle_gamma   90.00
#
_symmetry.space_group_name_H-M   'P 1'
#
loop_
_entity.id
_entity.type
_entity.pdbx_description
1 polymer ?
#
loop_
_entity_poly.entity_id
_entity_poly.type
_entity_poly.pdbx_seq_one_letter_code
_entity_poly.pdbx_strand_id
1 'polypeptide(L)'
;MVAKTSSKEVVADIAVMYVRIARSLRRLGEISLALNVCERGLNKCPKSSNMRIIMGQIQISYYSKENRPGLLKSALINFEKALKLDPQNYIARLLASKIYLKAGARKHAKAYLAQILKISPDDERAKALMEIIREKEKKAKSAKKESKAISDDASLKGRSTKESPQVKPPETTKDEGQWNLDEKVIIGEEEDADDEFIMELLSAKLTMFSRLEGLSAIFLLDKNGQPYRIINKEKLDENIIPSMIFNLFSVSKNAVRRSGFGAIQRGVLISPIGAVIIARAYHSTLAVIVDADTNIANVEKRVDRYLEEVTG
;
A
#
# COMPACT_ATOMS: atom_id res chain seq x y z
N MET A 1 24.76 29.07 35.34
CA MET A 1 24.01 27.91 35.86
C MET A 1 23.56 27.08 34.67
N VAL A 2 24.36 26.11 34.23
CA VAL A 2 24.05 25.28 33.05
C VAL A 2 23.12 24.16 33.52
N ALA A 3 21.88 24.18 33.05
CA ALA A 3 20.88 23.16 33.39
C ALA A 3 21.40 21.78 32.97
N LYS A 4 21.58 20.88 33.95
CA LYS A 4 21.84 19.45 33.70
C LYS A 4 20.59 18.86 33.04
N THR A 5 20.58 18.78 31.71
CA THR A 5 19.59 18.00 30.97
C THR A 5 19.59 16.57 31.51
N SER A 6 18.43 16.07 31.93
CA SER A 6 18.33 14.76 32.56
C SER A 6 18.70 13.66 31.56
N SER A 7 19.38 12.60 31.98
CA SER A 7 19.78 11.48 31.09
C SER A 7 18.58 10.88 30.33
N LYS A 8 17.37 10.96 30.90
CA LYS A 8 16.12 10.53 30.25
C LYS A 8 15.71 11.46 29.10
N GLU A 9 15.89 12.76 29.24
CA GLU A 9 15.57 13.75 28.19
C GLU A 9 16.51 13.58 27.00
N VAL A 10 17.81 13.41 27.27
CA VAL A 10 18.82 13.15 26.23
C VAL A 10 18.48 11.87 25.44
N VAL A 11 18.07 10.79 26.12
CA VAL A 11 17.66 9.53 25.46
C VAL A 11 16.37 9.70 24.64
N ALA A 12 15.43 10.53 25.10
CA ALA A 12 14.20 10.82 24.36
C ALA A 12 14.49 11.61 23.08
N ASP A 13 15.37 12.62 23.16
CA ASP A 13 15.79 13.42 22.00
C ASP A 13 16.54 12.59 20.97
N ILE A 14 17.42 11.69 21.43
CA ILE A 14 18.11 10.72 20.57
C ILE A 14 17.08 9.84 19.84
N ALA A 15 16.09 9.30 20.55
CA ALA A 15 15.05 8.50 19.91
C ALA A 15 14.26 9.28 18.85
N VAL A 16 13.90 10.53 19.13
CA VAL A 16 13.20 11.41 18.17
C VAL A 16 14.08 11.63 16.92
N MET A 17 15.37 11.87 17.10
CA MET A 17 16.31 12.05 15.99
C MET A 17 16.39 10.80 15.11
N TYR A 18 16.60 9.62 15.70
CA TYR A 18 16.64 8.35 14.95
C TYR A 18 15.32 8.08 14.22
N VAL A 19 14.17 8.33 14.86
CA VAL A 19 12.85 8.20 14.23
C VAL A 19 12.72 9.14 13.03
N ARG A 20 13.18 10.40 13.14
CA ARG A 20 13.14 11.36 12.03
C ARG A 20 14.01 10.90 10.86
N ILE A 21 15.25 10.46 11.13
CA ILE A 21 16.17 9.97 10.09
C ILE A 21 15.61 8.72 9.41
N ALA A 22 15.19 7.72 10.18
CA ALA A 22 14.60 6.48 9.66
C ALA A 22 13.36 6.75 8.81
N ARG A 23 12.49 7.69 9.24
CA ARG A 23 11.33 8.11 8.47
C ARG A 23 11.69 8.80 7.16
N SER A 24 12.70 9.67 7.18
CA SER A 24 13.22 10.29 5.96
C SER A 24 13.77 9.24 5.01
N LEU A 25 14.65 8.35 5.47
CA LEU A 25 15.21 7.27 4.66
C LEU A 25 14.12 6.34 4.07
N ARG A 26 13.09 6.00 4.86
CA ARG A 26 11.93 5.25 4.38
C ARG A 26 11.20 5.97 3.23
N ARG A 27 10.98 7.29 3.36
CA ARG A 27 10.35 8.10 2.29
C ARG A 27 11.24 8.19 1.05
N LEU A 28 12.55 8.15 1.23
CA LEU A 28 13.54 8.14 0.15
C LEU A 28 13.66 6.80 -0.58
N GLY A 29 13.05 5.72 -0.05
CA GLY A 29 13.18 4.37 -0.60
C GLY A 29 14.48 3.67 -0.18
N GLU A 30 15.28 4.29 0.69
CA GLU A 30 16.52 3.75 1.25
C GLU A 30 16.23 2.75 2.37
N ILE A 31 15.53 1.68 2.03
CA ILE A 31 15.01 0.71 3.00
C ILE A 31 16.13 0.08 3.83
N SER A 32 17.23 -0.35 3.21
CA SER A 32 18.36 -0.98 3.92
C SER A 32 19.03 -0.01 4.91
N LEU A 33 19.21 1.25 4.51
CA LEU A 33 19.75 2.28 5.41
C LEU A 33 18.75 2.61 6.53
N ALA A 34 17.46 2.68 6.22
CA ALA A 34 16.41 2.93 7.20
C ALA A 34 16.37 1.83 8.27
N LEU A 35 16.53 0.56 7.89
CA LEU A 35 16.63 -0.57 8.82
C LEU A 35 17.87 -0.45 9.72
N ASN A 36 19.04 -0.13 9.15
CA ASN A 36 20.27 0.04 9.93
C ASN A 36 20.14 1.20 10.95
N VAL A 37 19.56 2.33 10.53
CA VAL A 37 19.28 3.45 11.43
C VAL A 37 18.32 3.03 12.54
N CYS A 38 17.30 2.23 12.23
CA CYS A 38 16.39 1.69 13.24
C CYS A 38 17.09 0.75 14.23
N GLU A 39 17.96 -0.14 13.77
CA GLU A 39 18.74 -1.05 14.61
C GLU A 39 19.65 -0.26 15.56
N ARG A 40 20.41 0.71 15.03
CA ARG A 40 21.25 1.60 15.85
C ARG A 40 20.43 2.38 16.86
N GLY A 41 19.30 2.95 16.43
CA GLY A 41 18.41 3.71 17.31
C GLY A 41 17.78 2.84 18.40
N LEU A 42 17.39 1.61 18.09
CA LEU A 42 16.85 0.66 19.07
C LEU A 42 17.91 0.15 20.04
N ASN A 43 19.17 0.02 19.61
CA ASN A 43 20.29 -0.31 20.50
C ASN A 43 20.55 0.80 21.53
N LYS A 44 20.36 2.07 21.14
CA LYS A 44 20.49 3.22 22.06
C LYS A 44 19.23 3.45 22.89
N CYS A 45 18.05 3.22 22.31
CA CYS A 45 16.76 3.54 22.89
C CYS A 45 15.81 2.32 22.86
N PRO A 46 16.13 1.22 23.58
CA PRO A 46 15.40 -0.05 23.45
C PRO A 46 13.95 -0.02 23.93
N LYS A 47 13.62 0.96 24.79
CA LYS A 47 12.27 1.20 25.35
C LYS A 47 11.48 2.26 24.59
N SER A 48 11.92 2.68 23.40
CA SER A 48 11.18 3.64 22.59
C SER A 48 10.09 2.97 21.75
N SER A 49 8.81 3.25 22.08
CA SER A 49 7.67 2.78 21.29
C SER A 49 7.73 3.30 19.84
N ASN A 50 8.06 4.59 19.66
CA ASN A 50 8.17 5.22 18.35
C ASN A 50 9.26 4.60 17.45
N MET A 51 10.39 4.19 18.03
CA MET A 51 11.45 3.48 17.30
C MET A 51 10.96 2.12 16.78
N ARG A 52 10.16 1.40 17.58
CA ARG A 52 9.59 0.12 17.17
C ARG A 52 8.53 0.30 16.08
N ILE A 53 7.69 1.33 16.19
CA ILE A 53 6.69 1.67 15.18
C ILE A 53 7.36 1.98 13.83
N ILE A 54 8.41 2.82 13.81
CA ILE A 54 9.07 3.16 12.55
C ILE A 54 9.78 1.94 11.94
N MET A 55 10.37 1.06 12.75
CA MET A 55 10.95 -0.21 12.29
C MET A 55 9.89 -1.09 11.62
N GLY A 56 8.72 -1.26 12.25
CA GLY A 56 7.61 -2.01 11.66
C GLY A 56 7.10 -1.40 10.35
N GLN A 57 7.00 -0.07 10.27
CA GLN A 57 6.62 0.63 9.03
C GLN A 57 7.63 0.43 7.90
N ILE A 58 8.93 0.42 8.21
CA ILE A 58 9.99 0.15 7.22
C ILE A 58 9.90 -1.30 6.75
N GLN A 59 9.65 -2.25 7.65
CA GLN A 59 9.48 -3.65 7.31
C GLN A 59 8.26 -3.87 6.39
N ILE A 60 7.14 -3.16 6.62
CA ILE A 60 6.01 -3.14 5.67
C ILE A 60 6.45 -2.59 4.31
N SER A 61 7.16 -1.45 4.29
CA SER A 61 7.63 -0.84 3.03
C SER A 61 8.60 -1.75 2.28
N TYR A 62 9.41 -2.53 3.01
CA TYR A 62 10.31 -3.51 2.42
C TYR A 62 9.56 -4.72 1.87
N TYR A 63 8.54 -5.18 2.59
CA TYR A 63 7.66 -6.24 2.12
C TYR A 63 7.00 -5.87 0.78
N SER A 64 6.46 -4.66 0.63
CA SER A 64 5.87 -4.20 -0.64
C SER A 64 6.87 -4.13 -1.80
N LYS A 65 8.19 -4.12 -1.51
CA LYS A 65 9.23 -4.11 -2.55
C LYS A 65 9.67 -5.51 -2.95
N GLU A 66 9.76 -6.44 -1.99
CA GLU A 66 10.42 -7.74 -2.19
C GLU A 66 9.54 -8.94 -1.94
N ASN A 67 8.25 -8.70 -1.63
CA ASN A 67 7.23 -9.70 -1.36
C ASN A 67 7.67 -10.80 -0.38
N ARG A 68 8.47 -10.44 0.65
CA ARG A 68 8.96 -11.39 1.66
C ARG A 68 8.03 -11.45 2.88
N PRO A 69 7.18 -12.48 3.04
CA PRO A 69 6.20 -12.57 4.13
C PRO A 69 6.81 -12.46 5.54
N GLY A 70 8.05 -12.89 5.74
CA GLY A 70 8.76 -12.80 7.02
C GLY A 70 8.90 -11.37 7.55
N LEU A 71 8.87 -10.37 6.66
CA LEU A 71 8.94 -8.95 7.04
C LEU A 71 7.65 -8.46 7.71
N LEU A 72 6.48 -8.95 7.28
CA LEU A 72 5.21 -8.63 7.95
C LEU A 72 5.13 -9.23 9.35
N LYS A 73 5.66 -10.45 9.54
CA LYS A 73 5.79 -11.08 10.86
C LYS A 73 6.67 -10.23 11.78
N SER A 74 7.81 -9.80 11.24
CA SER A 74 8.75 -8.93 11.97
C SER A 74 8.11 -7.57 12.32
N ALA A 75 7.29 -7.01 11.41
CA ALA A 75 6.57 -5.77 11.64
C ALA A 75 5.53 -5.92 12.77
N LEU A 76 4.76 -7.01 12.77
CA LEU A 76 3.82 -7.32 13.86
C LEU A 76 4.53 -7.43 15.21
N ILE A 77 5.65 -8.16 15.29
CA ILE A 77 6.44 -8.26 16.52
C ILE A 77 6.84 -6.86 17.01
N ASN A 78 7.27 -5.97 16.10
CA ASN A 78 7.61 -4.60 16.46
C ASN A 78 6.40 -3.78 16.94
N PHE A 79 5.23 -3.93 16.33
CA PHE A 79 4.01 -3.24 16.78
C PHE A 79 3.50 -3.76 18.13
N GLU A 80 3.50 -5.06 18.36
CA GLU A 80 3.14 -5.63 19.67
C GLU A 80 4.08 -5.13 20.76
N LYS A 81 5.37 -5.14 20.46
CA LYS A 81 6.42 -4.60 21.31
C LYS A 81 6.29 -3.10 21.55
N ALA A 82 5.74 -2.34 20.60
CA ALA A 82 5.42 -0.93 20.76
C ALA A 82 4.18 -0.74 21.64
N LEU A 83 3.14 -1.55 21.44
CA LEU A 83 1.90 -1.53 22.22
C LEU A 83 2.11 -1.98 23.68
N LYS A 84 3.11 -2.81 23.97
CA LYS A 84 3.52 -3.08 25.36
C LYS A 84 4.12 -1.85 26.05
N LEU A 85 4.75 -0.94 25.30
CA LEU A 85 5.39 0.27 25.83
C LEU A 85 4.43 1.45 25.86
N ASP A 86 3.57 1.56 24.85
CA ASP A 86 2.51 2.55 24.73
C ASP A 86 1.22 1.82 24.32
N PRO A 87 0.44 1.35 25.32
CA PRO A 87 -0.78 0.63 25.07
C PRO A 87 -1.80 1.42 24.29
N GLN A 88 -1.77 2.76 24.28
CA GLN A 88 -2.76 3.57 23.58
C GLN A 88 -2.35 3.95 22.16
N ASN A 89 -1.19 3.48 21.68
CA ASN A 89 -0.69 3.89 20.37
C ASN A 89 -1.64 3.52 19.21
N TYR A 90 -2.24 4.55 18.61
CA TYR A 90 -3.17 4.40 17.49
C TYR A 90 -2.49 3.76 16.26
N ILE A 91 -1.32 4.25 15.89
CA ILE A 91 -0.63 3.86 14.65
C ILE A 91 -0.25 2.38 14.70
N ALA A 92 0.30 1.93 15.83
CA ALA A 92 0.70 0.53 15.99
C ALA A 92 -0.51 -0.42 15.88
N ARG A 93 -1.65 -0.07 16.49
CA ARG A 93 -2.88 -0.87 16.37
C ARG A 93 -3.42 -0.92 14.93
N LEU A 94 -3.49 0.24 14.28
CA LEU A 94 -4.05 0.33 12.93
C LEU A 94 -3.20 -0.44 11.92
N LEU A 95 -1.87 -0.36 12.04
CA LEU A 95 -0.96 -1.10 11.17
C LEU A 95 -0.98 -2.60 11.47
N ALA A 96 -1.01 -3.00 12.75
CA ALA A 96 -1.18 -4.41 13.11
C ALA A 96 -2.50 -4.98 12.56
N SER A 97 -3.63 -4.26 12.71
CA SER A 97 -4.92 -4.71 12.18
C SER A 97 -4.90 -4.88 10.67
N LYS A 98 -4.22 -4.00 9.93
CA LYS A 98 -4.06 -4.11 8.47
C LYS A 98 -3.26 -5.35 8.09
N ILE A 99 -2.18 -5.66 8.81
CA ILE A 99 -1.40 -6.88 8.56
C ILE A 99 -2.24 -8.13 8.84
N TYR A 100 -2.95 -8.18 9.97
CA TYR A 100 -3.83 -9.32 10.27
C TYR A 100 -4.95 -9.46 9.24
N LEU A 101 -5.48 -8.35 8.72
CA LEU A 101 -6.49 -8.39 7.68
C LEU A 101 -5.94 -8.96 6.37
N LYS A 102 -4.73 -8.54 5.95
CA LYS A 102 -4.03 -9.07 4.78
C LYS A 102 -3.71 -10.56 4.95
N ALA A 103 -3.40 -10.99 6.16
CA ALA A 103 -3.17 -12.40 6.51
C ALA A 103 -4.46 -13.24 6.67
N GLY A 104 -5.65 -12.68 6.41
CA GLY A 104 -6.93 -13.37 6.61
C GLY A 104 -7.33 -13.61 8.07
N ALA A 105 -6.51 -13.19 9.04
CA ALA A 105 -6.72 -13.31 10.47
C ALA A 105 -7.73 -12.27 11.01
N ARG A 106 -8.95 -12.31 10.48
CA ARG A 106 -10.03 -11.33 10.73
C ARG A 106 -10.35 -11.12 12.21
N LYS A 107 -10.26 -12.17 13.04
CA LYS A 107 -10.49 -12.09 14.50
C LYS A 107 -9.49 -11.15 15.18
N HIS A 108 -8.19 -11.30 14.86
CA HIS A 108 -7.13 -10.45 15.40
C HIS A 108 -7.26 -9.01 14.90
N ALA A 109 -7.54 -8.83 13.60
CA ALA A 109 -7.79 -7.51 13.03
C ALA A 109 -8.93 -6.77 13.75
N LYS A 110 -10.08 -7.44 13.95
CA LYS A 110 -11.23 -6.91 14.70
C LYS A 110 -10.87 -6.50 16.12
N ALA A 111 -10.07 -7.30 16.84
CA ALA A 111 -9.69 -6.99 18.21
C ALA A 111 -8.92 -5.65 18.30
N TYR A 112 -7.95 -5.42 17.42
CA TYR A 112 -7.22 -4.15 17.36
C TYR A 112 -8.10 -2.97 16.94
N LEU A 113 -8.96 -3.16 15.93
CA LEU A 113 -9.89 -2.12 15.46
C LEU A 113 -10.92 -1.75 16.52
N ALA A 114 -11.44 -2.73 17.27
CA ALA A 114 -12.38 -2.48 18.37
C ALA A 114 -11.74 -1.63 19.47
N GLN A 115 -10.44 -1.82 19.75
CA GLN A 115 -9.73 -0.96 20.70
C GLN A 115 -9.56 0.47 20.18
N ILE A 116 -9.33 0.66 18.88
CA ILE A 116 -9.30 2.00 18.26
C ILE A 116 -10.67 2.66 18.42
N LEU A 117 -11.75 1.98 18.05
CA LEU A 117 -13.12 2.51 18.12
C LEU A 117 -13.61 2.73 19.55
N LYS A 118 -13.04 2.03 20.54
CA LYS A 118 -13.32 2.30 21.95
C LYS A 118 -12.77 3.66 22.41
N ILE A 119 -11.63 4.08 21.86
CA ILE A 119 -10.97 5.35 22.20
C ILE A 119 -11.53 6.48 21.32
N SER A 120 -11.66 6.20 20.03
CA SER A 120 -12.15 7.13 19.02
C SER A 120 -13.31 6.48 18.25
N PRO A 121 -14.55 6.58 18.77
CA PRO A 121 -15.73 5.99 18.13
C PRO A 121 -15.96 6.45 16.69
N ASP A 122 -15.46 7.65 16.33
CA ASP A 122 -15.59 8.24 15.00
C ASP A 122 -14.37 8.06 14.09
N ASP A 123 -13.46 7.15 14.42
CA ASP A 123 -12.33 6.85 13.54
C ASP A 123 -12.81 6.18 12.23
N GLU A 124 -12.87 6.98 11.17
CA GLU A 124 -13.35 6.55 9.84
C GLU A 124 -12.53 5.38 9.28
N ARG A 125 -11.21 5.37 9.52
CA ARG A 125 -10.32 4.31 9.03
C ARG A 125 -10.64 2.97 9.69
N ALA A 126 -10.88 2.99 11.00
CA ALA A 126 -11.24 1.79 11.73
C ALA A 126 -12.66 1.31 11.39
N LYS A 127 -13.61 2.23 11.20
CA LYS A 127 -14.97 1.90 10.69
C LYS A 127 -14.88 1.22 9.32
N ALA A 128 -14.13 1.80 8.37
CA ALA A 128 -13.95 1.24 7.03
C ALA A 128 -13.29 -0.15 7.05
N LEU A 129 -12.24 -0.35 7.86
CA LEU A 129 -11.61 -1.67 8.00
C LEU A 129 -12.54 -2.72 8.63
N MET A 130 -13.39 -2.32 9.57
CA MET A 130 -14.41 -3.20 10.15
C MET A 130 -15.49 -3.58 9.13
N GLU A 131 -15.87 -2.66 8.26
CA GLU A 131 -16.80 -2.90 7.16
C GLU A 131 -16.22 -3.90 6.14
N ILE A 132 -14.97 -3.70 5.71
CA ILE A 132 -14.26 -4.67 4.85
C ILE A 132 -14.27 -6.07 5.47
N ILE A 133 -14.06 -6.18 6.79
CA ILE A 133 -14.12 -7.48 7.47
C ILE A 133 -15.54 -8.07 7.42
N ARG A 134 -16.58 -7.26 7.65
CA ARG A 134 -17.99 -7.70 7.59
C ARG A 134 -18.35 -8.19 6.19
N GLU A 135 -17.92 -7.49 5.14
CA GLU A 135 -18.15 -7.90 3.76
C GLU A 135 -17.44 -9.22 3.44
N LYS A 136 -16.15 -9.35 3.80
CA LYS A 136 -15.40 -10.60 3.61
C LYS A 136 -16.06 -11.76 4.37
N GLU A 137 -16.64 -11.52 5.55
CA GLU A 137 -17.40 -12.53 6.30
C GLU A 137 -18.75 -12.87 5.67
N LYS A 138 -19.46 -11.88 5.13
CA LYS A 138 -20.74 -12.09 4.41
C LYS A 138 -20.51 -12.94 3.17
N LYS A 139 -19.49 -12.62 2.36
CA LYS A 139 -19.07 -13.40 1.19
C LYS A 139 -18.65 -14.84 1.58
N ALA A 140 -17.90 -15.00 2.67
CA ALA A 140 -17.53 -16.33 3.15
C ALA A 140 -18.74 -17.16 3.63
N LYS A 141 -19.77 -16.51 4.19
CA LYS A 141 -21.02 -17.17 4.60
C LYS A 141 -21.91 -17.52 3.41
N SER A 142 -21.98 -16.69 2.37
CA SER A 142 -22.73 -17.02 1.15
C SER A 142 -22.06 -18.15 0.38
N ALA A 143 -20.73 -18.10 0.21
CA ALA A 143 -19.96 -19.16 -0.43
C ALA A 143 -20.10 -20.50 0.31
N LYS A 144 -20.12 -20.49 1.64
CA LYS A 144 -20.40 -21.69 2.45
C LYS A 144 -21.84 -22.20 2.34
N LYS A 145 -22.81 -21.32 2.05
CA LYS A 145 -24.21 -21.71 1.82
C LYS A 145 -24.41 -22.28 0.42
N GLU A 146 -23.77 -21.72 -0.60
CA GLU A 146 -23.77 -22.27 -1.97
C GLU A 146 -23.02 -23.60 -2.03
N SER A 147 -21.86 -23.70 -1.37
CA SER A 147 -21.13 -24.97 -1.28
C SER A 147 -21.91 -26.01 -0.49
N LYS A 148 -22.69 -25.60 0.53
CA LYS A 148 -23.62 -26.50 1.22
C LYS A 148 -24.82 -26.86 0.37
N ALA A 149 -25.39 -25.94 -0.40
CA ALA A 149 -26.48 -26.26 -1.32
C ALA A 149 -26.04 -27.26 -2.41
N ILE A 150 -24.77 -27.24 -2.81
CA ILE A 150 -24.17 -28.23 -3.72
C ILE A 150 -23.85 -29.54 -2.99
N SER A 151 -23.44 -29.51 -1.71
CA SER A 151 -23.14 -30.73 -0.94
C SER A 151 -24.37 -31.37 -0.29
N ASP A 152 -25.46 -30.64 -0.07
CA ASP A 152 -26.68 -31.10 0.59
C ASP A 152 -27.60 -31.88 -0.37
N ASP A 153 -27.28 -31.95 -1.68
CA ASP A 153 -27.79 -33.00 -2.61
C ASP A 153 -27.06 -34.36 -2.41
N ALA A 154 -25.96 -34.37 -1.65
CA ALA A 154 -25.21 -35.57 -1.32
C ALA A 154 -24.99 -35.66 0.21
N SER A 155 -25.98 -36.26 0.88
CA SER A 155 -25.91 -36.94 2.18
C SER A 155 -26.49 -36.25 3.43
N LEU A 156 -27.47 -36.94 4.01
CA LEU A 156 -28.10 -36.75 5.32
C LEU A 156 -27.26 -37.37 6.45
N LYS A 157 -27.12 -36.64 7.58
CA LYS A 157 -27.41 -37.02 8.99
C LYS A 157 -26.42 -36.42 10.00
N GLY A 158 -26.93 -35.94 11.15
CA GLY A 158 -26.19 -36.01 12.43
C GLY A 158 -26.11 -34.79 13.37
N ARG A 159 -27.24 -34.34 13.92
CA ARG A 159 -27.54 -33.85 15.30
C ARG A 159 -26.50 -33.15 16.23
N SER A 160 -26.83 -31.90 16.62
CA SER A 160 -26.86 -31.20 17.95
C SER A 160 -25.70 -31.33 18.98
N THR A 161 -25.17 -30.26 19.60
CA THR A 161 -25.80 -29.47 20.70
C THR A 161 -24.98 -28.19 21.07
N LYS A 162 -25.64 -27.26 21.76
CA LYS A 162 -25.23 -25.89 22.16
C LYS A 162 -24.33 -25.87 23.42
N GLU A 163 -23.48 -24.84 23.56
CA GLU A 163 -23.41 -23.99 24.76
C GLU A 163 -22.60 -22.69 24.53
N SER A 164 -22.91 -21.65 25.31
CA SER A 164 -22.33 -20.29 25.25
C SER A 164 -21.36 -20.09 26.41
N PRO A 165 -20.29 -19.26 26.31
CA PRO A 165 -20.24 -18.11 27.24
C PRO A 165 -19.44 -16.86 26.77
N GLN A 166 -19.62 -15.80 27.56
CA GLN A 166 -19.13 -14.42 27.48
C GLN A 166 -17.59 -14.27 27.45
N VAL A 167 -17.06 -13.19 26.85
CA VAL A 167 -15.61 -12.93 26.73
C VAL A 167 -15.20 -11.61 27.42
N LYS A 168 -14.37 -11.73 28.46
CA LYS A 168 -13.49 -10.68 29.01
C LYS A 168 -12.20 -10.59 28.17
N PRO A 169 -11.43 -9.48 28.22
CA PRO A 169 -10.23 -9.30 27.39
C PRO A 169 -9.16 -10.34 27.77
N PRO A 170 -8.47 -11.00 26.83
CA PRO A 170 -7.54 -12.05 27.18
C PRO A 170 -6.25 -11.45 27.76
N GLU A 171 -6.04 -11.69 29.05
CA GLU A 171 -4.71 -11.85 29.62
C GLU A 171 -4.10 -13.16 29.11
N THR A 172 -2.78 -13.14 28.99
CA THR A 172 -1.96 -14.15 28.35
C THR A 172 -2.03 -15.50 29.07
N THR A 173 -2.78 -16.45 28.51
CA THR A 173 -2.58 -17.88 28.79
C THR A 173 -2.67 -18.68 27.50
N LYS A 174 -1.72 -19.60 27.36
CA LYS A 174 -1.50 -20.53 26.26
C LYS A 174 -2.80 -21.25 25.88
N ASP A 175 -3.40 -20.81 24.78
CA ASP A 175 -4.31 -21.63 23.97
C ASP A 175 -3.89 -21.39 22.52
N GLU A 176 -2.92 -22.20 22.10
CA GLU A 176 -2.38 -22.24 20.75
C GLU A 176 -3.45 -22.78 19.80
N GLY A 177 -4.41 -21.93 19.44
CA GLY A 177 -5.05 -22.02 18.14
C GLY A 177 -3.98 -21.79 17.08
N GLN A 178 -3.34 -22.88 16.66
CA GLN A 178 -2.26 -23.01 15.67
C GLN A 178 -2.10 -21.77 14.79
N TRP A 179 -1.17 -20.91 15.19
CA TRP A 179 -0.51 -19.97 14.31
C TRP A 179 0.71 -20.69 13.75
N ASN A 180 0.50 -21.54 12.74
CA ASN A 180 1.60 -22.24 12.09
C ASN A 180 2.12 -21.39 10.93
N LEU A 181 3.25 -20.72 11.17
CA LEU A 181 3.89 -19.81 10.22
C LEU A 181 4.71 -20.55 9.14
N ASP A 182 4.70 -21.89 9.20
CA ASP A 182 5.37 -22.85 8.33
C ASP A 182 4.47 -23.37 7.19
N GLU A 183 3.15 -23.26 7.33
CA GLU A 183 2.27 -23.36 6.17
C GLU A 183 2.42 -22.07 5.38
N LYS A 184 2.97 -22.21 4.15
CA LYS A 184 3.12 -21.15 3.16
C LYS A 184 1.97 -20.15 3.32
N VAL A 185 2.30 -18.93 3.75
CA VAL A 185 1.40 -17.80 3.54
C VAL A 185 1.25 -17.73 2.04
N ILE A 186 0.16 -18.28 1.50
CA ILE A 186 -0.24 -18.07 0.12
C ILE A 186 -0.70 -16.61 0.09
N ILE A 187 0.28 -15.72 -0.09
CA ILE A 187 0.07 -14.36 -0.53
C ILE A 187 -0.27 -14.49 -2.01
N GLY A 188 -1.49 -14.93 -2.31
CA GLY A 188 -2.04 -14.81 -3.65
C GLY A 188 -2.30 -13.32 -3.89
N GLU A 189 -1.58 -12.75 -4.85
CA GLU A 189 -2.08 -11.89 -5.95
C GLU A 189 -3.08 -10.75 -5.63
N GLU A 190 -3.34 -10.38 -4.37
CA GLU A 190 -4.29 -9.29 -4.06
C GLU A 190 -3.68 -7.88 -4.28
N GLU A 191 -2.34 -7.72 -4.33
CA GLU A 191 -1.73 -6.45 -4.80
C GLU A 191 -1.83 -6.30 -6.33
N ASP A 192 -1.84 -7.42 -7.06
CA ASP A 192 -2.04 -7.41 -8.51
C ASP A 192 -3.53 -7.24 -8.85
N ALA A 193 -4.47 -7.74 -8.04
CA ALA A 193 -5.90 -7.55 -8.28
C ALA A 193 -6.38 -6.09 -8.13
N ASP A 194 -5.85 -5.35 -7.16
CA ASP A 194 -6.16 -3.91 -6.98
C ASP A 194 -5.51 -3.06 -8.09
N ASP A 195 -4.25 -3.36 -8.45
CA ASP A 195 -3.56 -2.69 -9.55
C ASP A 195 -4.19 -3.03 -10.92
N GLU A 196 -4.57 -4.30 -11.15
CA GLU A 196 -5.24 -4.75 -12.37
C GLU A 196 -6.62 -4.14 -12.52
N PHE A 197 -7.40 -4.04 -11.43
CA PHE A 197 -8.68 -3.31 -11.45
C PHE A 197 -8.49 -1.83 -11.78
N ILE A 198 -7.49 -1.16 -11.18
CA ILE A 198 -7.18 0.25 -11.49
C ILE A 198 -6.73 0.39 -12.95
N MET A 199 -5.90 -0.51 -13.45
CA MET A 199 -5.40 -0.49 -14.83
C MET A 199 -6.52 -0.71 -15.84
N GLU A 200 -7.47 -1.60 -15.54
CA GLU A 200 -8.66 -1.81 -16.37
C GLU A 200 -9.55 -0.56 -16.41
N LEU A 201 -9.76 0.11 -15.26
CA LEU A 201 -10.50 1.37 -15.18
C LEU A 201 -9.81 2.50 -15.98
N LEU A 202 -8.49 2.62 -15.86
CA LEU A 202 -7.68 3.56 -16.62
C LEU A 202 -7.74 3.29 -18.12
N SER A 203 -7.68 2.02 -18.51
CA SER A 203 -7.74 1.54 -19.90
C SER A 203 -9.09 1.83 -20.54
N ALA A 204 -10.20 1.53 -19.85
CA ALA A 204 -11.56 1.74 -20.35
C ALA A 204 -11.85 3.20 -20.72
N LYS A 205 -11.26 4.14 -19.98
CA LYS A 205 -11.43 5.59 -20.19
C LYS A 205 -10.60 6.17 -21.34
N LEU A 206 -9.64 5.43 -21.90
CA LEU A 206 -8.83 5.91 -23.03
C LEU A 206 -9.66 6.22 -24.29
N THR A 207 -10.88 5.68 -24.39
CA THR A 207 -11.83 6.00 -25.47
C THR A 207 -12.13 7.50 -25.62
N MET A 208 -11.95 8.29 -24.56
CA MET A 208 -12.14 9.74 -24.61
C MET A 208 -11.13 10.47 -25.50
N PHE A 209 -10.01 9.84 -25.85
CA PHE A 209 -9.02 10.37 -26.78
C PHE A 209 -9.30 9.99 -28.25
N SER A 210 -10.30 9.16 -28.54
CA SER A 210 -10.60 8.66 -29.89
C SER A 210 -10.74 9.77 -30.96
N ARG A 211 -11.35 10.89 -30.57
CA ARG A 211 -11.57 12.10 -31.40
C ARG A 211 -10.55 13.21 -31.16
N LEU A 212 -9.42 12.91 -30.53
CA LEU A 212 -8.33 13.86 -30.39
C LEU A 212 -7.64 13.98 -31.75
N GLU A 213 -7.69 15.18 -32.33
CA GLU A 213 -7.03 15.50 -33.59
C GLU A 213 -5.51 15.36 -33.45
N GLY A 214 -4.88 14.80 -34.48
CA GLY A 214 -3.45 14.50 -34.56
C GLY A 214 -2.91 13.51 -33.53
N LEU A 215 -3.78 12.73 -32.89
CA LEU A 215 -3.37 11.62 -32.02
C LEU A 215 -2.61 10.54 -32.81
N SER A 216 -1.32 10.36 -32.53
CA SER A 216 -0.48 9.31 -33.12
C SER A 216 -0.50 8.02 -32.31
N ALA A 217 -0.36 8.12 -30.98
CA ALA A 217 -0.42 6.96 -30.10
C ALA A 217 -0.76 7.28 -28.63
N ILE A 218 -1.20 6.27 -27.89
CA ILE A 218 -1.37 6.29 -26.44
C ILE A 218 -0.71 5.06 -25.85
N PHE A 219 0.08 5.27 -24.81
CA PHE A 219 0.66 4.21 -24.00
C PHE A 219 0.20 4.38 -22.55
N LEU A 220 -0.45 3.36 -22.02
CA LEU A 220 -0.73 3.23 -20.59
C LEU A 220 0.23 2.20 -20.02
N LEU A 221 1.14 2.65 -19.16
CA LEU A 221 2.20 1.85 -18.57
C LEU A 221 1.94 1.61 -17.09
N ASP A 222 2.24 0.41 -16.62
CA ASP A 222 2.14 0.05 -15.20
C ASP A 222 3.20 0.75 -14.32
N LYS A 223 3.22 0.42 -13.03
CA LYS A 223 4.19 0.94 -12.06
C LYS A 223 5.67 0.62 -12.37
N ASN A 224 5.89 -0.38 -13.21
CA ASN A 224 7.19 -0.89 -13.65
C ASN A 224 7.55 -0.43 -15.08
N GLY A 225 6.70 0.38 -15.72
CA GLY A 225 6.91 0.83 -17.11
C GLY A 225 6.53 -0.18 -18.18
N GLN A 226 5.93 -1.31 -17.80
CA GLN A 226 5.43 -2.28 -18.76
C GLN A 226 4.13 -1.78 -19.41
N PRO A 227 3.97 -1.89 -20.73
CA PRO A 227 2.73 -1.51 -21.38
C PRO A 227 1.58 -2.40 -20.95
N TYR A 228 0.51 -1.78 -20.47
CA TYR A 228 -0.76 -2.46 -20.18
C TYR A 228 -1.75 -2.29 -21.34
N ARG A 229 -1.83 -1.07 -21.88
CA ARG A 229 -2.65 -0.77 -23.06
C ARG A 229 -1.91 0.15 -24.00
N ILE A 230 -1.96 -0.18 -25.29
CA ILE A 230 -1.40 0.63 -26.36
C ILE A 230 -2.51 0.92 -27.39
N ILE A 231 -2.64 2.17 -27.79
CA ILE A 231 -3.43 2.59 -28.95
C ILE A 231 -2.44 3.22 -29.92
N ASN A 232 -2.07 2.53 -30.98
CA ASN A 232 -0.99 2.94 -31.88
C ASN A 232 -1.54 3.18 -33.29
N LYS A 233 -1.82 4.44 -33.65
CA LYS A 233 -2.37 4.77 -34.99
C LYS A 233 -1.27 4.87 -36.05
N GLU A 234 -0.09 5.33 -35.65
CA GLU A 234 1.05 5.62 -36.54
C GLU A 234 2.16 4.55 -36.52
N LYS A 235 1.89 3.35 -35.97
CA LYS A 235 2.84 2.22 -35.91
C LYS A 235 4.20 2.60 -35.29
N LEU A 236 4.17 3.40 -34.22
CA LEU A 236 5.36 3.75 -33.44
C LEU A 236 5.95 2.50 -32.79
N ASP A 237 7.25 2.53 -32.50
CA ASP A 237 7.94 1.43 -31.83
C ASP A 237 7.45 1.24 -30.39
N GLU A 238 6.82 0.10 -30.14
CA GLU A 238 6.18 -0.24 -28.87
C GLU A 238 7.16 -0.65 -27.77
N ASN A 239 8.46 -0.76 -28.07
CA ASN A 239 9.51 -1.04 -27.08
C ASN A 239 10.25 0.24 -26.69
N ILE A 240 10.59 1.08 -27.68
CA ILE A 240 11.40 2.28 -27.47
C ILE A 240 10.63 3.32 -26.66
N ILE A 241 9.36 3.57 -27.03
CA ILE A 241 8.55 4.62 -26.40
C ILE A 241 8.31 4.31 -24.91
N PRO A 242 7.82 3.12 -24.52
CA PRO A 242 7.69 2.76 -23.11
C PRO A 242 9.02 2.82 -22.35
N SER A 243 10.11 2.35 -22.95
CA SER A 243 11.44 2.38 -22.31
C SER A 243 11.90 3.81 -22.04
N MET A 244 11.70 4.73 -22.99
CA MET A 244 12.01 6.15 -22.81
C MET A 244 11.19 6.76 -21.68
N ILE A 245 9.87 6.55 -21.68
CA ILE A 245 8.96 7.07 -20.65
C ILE A 245 9.31 6.50 -19.28
N PHE A 246 9.55 5.20 -19.20
CA PHE A 246 9.96 4.54 -17.97
C PHE A 246 11.27 5.10 -17.44
N ASN A 247 12.26 5.33 -18.30
CA ASN A 247 13.54 5.90 -17.88
C ASN A 247 13.37 7.33 -17.37
N LEU A 248 12.55 8.18 -18.02
CA LEU A 248 12.24 9.53 -17.54
C LEU A 248 11.65 9.51 -16.12
N PHE A 249 10.65 8.65 -15.87
CA PHE A 249 10.05 8.52 -14.55
C PHE A 249 10.96 7.82 -13.53
N SER A 250 11.79 6.87 -13.97
CA SER A 250 12.74 6.16 -13.13
C SER A 250 13.88 7.04 -12.66
N VAL A 251 14.35 7.98 -13.49
CA VAL A 251 15.31 9.02 -13.09
C VAL A 251 14.74 9.92 -11.98
N SER A 252 13.42 10.15 -11.99
CA SER A 252 12.72 10.86 -10.92
C SER A 252 12.52 10.02 -9.63
N LYS A 253 12.83 8.72 -9.66
CA LYS A 253 12.85 7.85 -8.48
C LYS A 253 14.27 7.79 -7.89
N ASN A 254 14.34 7.80 -6.56
CA ASN A 254 15.54 7.72 -5.71
C ASN A 254 16.48 8.95 -5.73
N ALA A 255 17.04 9.39 -6.86
CA ALA A 255 18.03 10.49 -6.86
C ALA A 255 17.40 11.88 -6.61
N VAL A 256 16.34 12.21 -7.35
CA VAL A 256 15.63 13.50 -7.27
C VAL A 256 14.85 13.65 -5.94
N ARG A 257 14.34 12.53 -5.41
CA ARG A 257 13.70 12.48 -4.07
C ARG A 257 14.69 12.76 -2.94
N ARG A 258 15.94 12.25 -3.03
CA ARG A 258 17.01 12.50 -2.04
C ARG A 258 17.39 13.97 -1.98
N SER A 259 17.35 14.67 -3.11
CA SER A 259 17.60 16.12 -3.20
C SER A 259 16.38 17.00 -2.89
N GLY A 260 15.22 16.41 -2.58
CA GLY A 260 14.01 17.15 -2.17
C GLY A 260 13.15 17.68 -3.32
N PHE A 261 13.49 17.40 -4.58
CA PHE A 261 12.78 17.92 -5.76
C PHE A 261 11.51 17.12 -6.14
N GLY A 262 11.22 16.03 -5.41
CA GLY A 262 10.01 15.22 -5.63
C GLY A 262 10.16 14.18 -6.74
N ALA A 263 9.06 13.84 -7.41
CA ALA A 263 9.02 12.93 -8.55
C ALA A 263 8.24 13.59 -9.68
N ILE A 264 8.57 13.24 -10.93
CA ILE A 264 7.83 13.72 -12.09
C ILE A 264 6.38 13.27 -11.94
N GLN A 265 5.47 14.23 -12.02
CA GLN A 265 4.02 13.99 -12.07
C GLN A 265 3.51 14.17 -13.50
N ARG A 266 4.09 15.12 -14.24
CA ARG A 266 3.69 15.50 -15.58
C ARG A 266 4.88 16.07 -16.34
N GLY A 267 4.86 15.93 -17.66
CA GLY A 267 5.82 16.55 -18.56
C GLY A 267 5.30 16.60 -20.00
N VAL A 268 5.87 17.50 -20.79
CA VAL A 268 5.65 17.56 -22.23
C VAL A 268 7.00 17.55 -22.92
N LEU A 269 7.22 16.60 -23.83
CA LEU A 269 8.38 16.54 -24.70
C LEU A 269 7.94 17.04 -26.07
N ILE A 270 8.58 18.09 -26.56
CA ILE A 270 8.27 18.68 -27.86
C ILE A 270 9.40 18.34 -28.82
N SER A 271 9.04 17.90 -30.02
CA SER A 271 9.96 17.64 -31.12
C SER A 271 9.42 18.28 -32.41
N PRO A 272 10.25 18.45 -33.45
CA PRO A 272 9.78 18.98 -34.74
C PRO A 272 8.69 18.15 -35.41
N ILE A 273 8.56 16.87 -35.04
CA ILE A 273 7.61 15.93 -35.66
C ILE A 273 6.41 15.62 -34.76
N GLY A 274 6.32 16.24 -33.58
CA GLY A 274 5.21 16.01 -32.66
C GLY A 274 5.58 16.18 -31.19
N ALA A 275 4.62 15.89 -30.32
CA ALA A 275 4.78 16.03 -28.89
C ALA A 275 4.35 14.76 -28.12
N VAL A 276 5.01 14.52 -26.99
CA VAL A 276 4.67 13.47 -26.03
C VAL A 276 4.24 14.14 -24.73
N ILE A 277 2.96 14.01 -24.39
CA ILE A 277 2.42 14.45 -23.11
C ILE A 277 2.44 13.23 -22.18
N ILE A 278 3.20 13.33 -21.09
CA ILE A 278 3.28 12.28 -20.07
C ILE A 278 2.65 12.76 -18.77
N ALA A 279 1.83 11.92 -18.16
CA ALA A 279 1.18 12.23 -16.89
C ALA A 279 1.03 10.99 -16.01
N ARG A 280 1.14 11.19 -14.71
CA ARG A 280 0.95 10.15 -13.71
C ARG A 280 -0.53 9.97 -13.40
N ALA A 281 -1.00 8.73 -13.42
CA ALA A 281 -2.32 8.34 -12.94
C ALA A 281 -2.13 7.22 -11.90
N TYR A 282 -2.41 7.50 -10.63
CA TYR A 282 -2.10 6.61 -9.50
C TYR A 282 -0.62 6.15 -9.48
N HIS A 283 -0.40 4.84 -9.65
CA HIS A 283 0.91 4.22 -9.70
C HIS A 283 1.41 4.02 -11.14
N SER A 284 0.61 4.42 -12.13
CA SER A 284 0.79 4.18 -13.56
C SER A 284 1.13 5.47 -14.32
N THR A 285 1.52 5.32 -15.58
CA THR A 285 1.91 6.44 -16.44
C THR A 285 1.10 6.41 -17.73
N LEU A 286 0.41 7.52 -18.03
CA LEU A 286 -0.20 7.77 -19.32
C LEU A 286 0.79 8.56 -20.18
N ALA A 287 0.98 8.14 -21.42
CA ALA A 287 1.64 8.92 -22.44
C ALA A 287 0.73 9.07 -23.66
N VAL A 288 0.52 10.31 -24.08
CA VAL A 288 -0.26 10.67 -25.27
C VAL A 288 0.69 11.32 -26.26
N ILE A 289 0.77 10.75 -27.46
CA ILE A 289 1.67 11.17 -28.53
C ILE A 289 0.83 11.77 -29.64
N VAL A 290 1.20 12.98 -30.05
CA VAL A 290 0.50 13.74 -31.09
C VAL A 290 1.49 14.25 -32.13
N ASP A 291 1.01 14.49 -33.35
CA ASP A 291 1.80 15.08 -34.43
C ASP A 291 2.15 16.56 -34.17
N ALA A 292 2.95 17.15 -35.07
CA ALA A 292 3.47 18.51 -34.94
C ALA A 292 2.40 19.60 -35.09
N ASP A 293 1.31 19.30 -35.81
CA ASP A 293 0.26 20.27 -36.13
C ASP A 293 -0.83 20.33 -35.03
N THR A 294 -0.77 19.40 -34.08
CA THR A 294 -1.75 19.30 -33.00
C THR A 294 -1.64 20.47 -32.01
N ASN A 295 -2.79 21.05 -31.65
CA ASN A 295 -2.88 22.05 -30.58
C ASN A 295 -2.65 21.41 -29.20
N ILE A 296 -1.43 21.55 -28.67
CA ILE A 296 -0.98 20.99 -27.39
C ILE A 296 -1.90 21.39 -26.23
N ALA A 297 -2.39 22.62 -26.17
CA ALA A 297 -3.26 23.08 -25.08
C ALA A 297 -4.60 22.32 -25.03
N ASN A 298 -5.12 21.88 -26.19
CA ASN A 298 -6.31 21.04 -26.26
C ASN A 298 -6.01 19.62 -25.78
N VAL A 299 -4.84 19.07 -26.13
CA VAL A 299 -4.37 17.77 -25.66
C VAL A 299 -4.23 17.78 -24.13
N GLU A 300 -3.59 18.81 -23.59
CA GLU A 300 -3.41 18.98 -22.14
C GLU A 300 -4.75 19.05 -21.39
N LYS A 301 -5.72 19.84 -21.87
CA LYS A 301 -7.07 19.88 -21.30
C LYS A 301 -7.76 18.52 -21.33
N ARG A 302 -7.52 17.72 -22.39
CA ARG A 302 -8.09 16.37 -22.49
C ARG A 302 -7.44 15.42 -21.50
N VAL A 303 -6.12 15.49 -21.35
CA VAL A 303 -5.36 14.72 -20.35
C VAL A 303 -5.81 15.09 -18.94
N ASP A 304 -6.03 16.38 -18.66
CA ASP A 304 -6.51 16.82 -17.35
C ASP A 304 -7.90 16.27 -17.03
N ARG A 305 -8.83 16.34 -17.99
CA ARG A 305 -10.15 15.70 -17.84
C ARG A 305 -10.04 14.20 -17.62
N TYR A 306 -9.14 13.51 -18.34
CA TYR A 306 -8.93 12.09 -18.14
C TYR A 306 -8.47 11.79 -16.71
N LEU A 307 -7.51 12.56 -16.21
CA LEU A 307 -6.99 12.40 -14.85
C LEU A 307 -8.06 12.69 -13.81
N GLU A 308 -8.87 13.74 -13.99
CA GLU A 308 -10.01 14.03 -13.11
C GLU A 308 -11.03 12.88 -13.06
N GLU A 309 -11.40 12.31 -14.21
CA GLU A 309 -12.38 11.21 -14.27
C GLU A 309 -11.89 9.90 -13.66
N VAL A 310 -10.58 9.66 -13.65
CA VAL A 310 -10.01 8.40 -13.13
C VAL A 310 -9.45 8.54 -11.72
N THR A 311 -9.08 9.75 -11.27
CA THR A 311 -8.48 9.99 -9.94
C THR A 311 -9.34 10.77 -8.95
N GLY A 312 -10.41 11.42 -9.41
CA GLY A 312 -11.42 12.09 -8.58
C GLY A 312 -12.47 11.13 -8.05
#